data_AF-A0A2K3LK86-F1
#
_entry.id   AF-A0A2K3LK86-F1
#
_cell.length_a   1.000
_cell.length_b   1.000
_cell.length_c   1.000
_cell.angle_alpha   90.00
_cell.angle_beta   90.00
_cell.angle_gamma   90.00
#
_symmetry.space_group_name_H-M   'P 1'
#
loop_
_entity.id
_entity.type
_entity.pdbx_description
1 polymer ?
#
loop_
_entity_poly.entity_id
_entity_poly.type
_entity_poly.pdbx_seq_one_letter_code
_entity_poly.pdbx_strand_id
1 'polypeptide(L)'
;SVLGGLGQFGIITKARILLEPAPTMVKWIRVLYTDFTTFTRDQEKLIFAEKAFDYIEGFVIKNRTGLLNNWRLSFNPQDPVQASKFKSDGRTLFCLELAKYFSLEDTFEVNQEVEKHLSHLNYISSTLFQTEVTYVDFLDRVHISEVKLRSKGLWDVPHPWLNLFIPKSKIHNFAEVVFGNIVKGTSNGPVLIYPVNKSKWDKRTSVVTPDEDIFYLVAFLASAVPSSNGPDGLEYILNQNKRILEYCERAHLGVKQYLPHYTTQEEWQTHYGPKWEIFKQRKSIYDPLAILAPGQGIFSKSITFS
;
A
#
# COMPACT_ATOMS: atom_id res chain seq x y z
N SER A 1 22.28 8.46 -7.72
CA SER A 1 21.25 9.07 -6.85
C SER A 1 21.14 8.24 -5.59
N VAL A 2 21.04 8.88 -4.42
CA VAL A 2 20.80 8.22 -3.13
C VAL A 2 19.34 7.81 -2.91
N LEU A 3 18.41 8.41 -3.67
CA LEU A 3 16.97 8.15 -3.60
C LEU A 3 16.63 6.73 -4.07
N GLY A 4 15.94 5.97 -3.22
CA GLY A 4 15.71 4.54 -3.42
C GLY A 4 16.98 3.70 -3.34
N GLY A 5 18.07 4.24 -2.80
CA GLY A 5 19.39 3.60 -2.79
C GLY A 5 19.61 2.61 -1.65
N LEU A 6 18.60 2.34 -0.81
CA LEU A 6 18.67 1.39 0.31
C LEU A 6 19.88 1.61 1.24
N GLY A 7 20.26 2.88 1.44
CA GLY A 7 21.43 3.27 2.25
C GLY A 7 22.79 2.86 1.68
N GLN A 8 22.86 2.38 0.44
CA GLN A 8 24.08 1.77 -0.12
C GLN A 8 25.19 2.74 -0.49
N PHE A 9 24.88 4.03 -0.62
CA PHE A 9 25.80 5.03 -1.19
C PHE A 9 26.15 6.18 -0.23
N GLY A 10 25.62 6.16 1.00
CA GLY A 10 25.83 7.23 1.96
C GLY A 10 24.70 7.36 2.97
N ILE A 11 24.93 8.20 3.97
CA ILE A 11 23.95 8.55 5.00
C ILE A 11 23.37 9.93 4.64
N ILE A 12 22.04 10.00 4.50
CA ILE A 12 21.36 11.28 4.23
C ILE A 12 21.31 12.07 5.54
N THR A 13 22.10 13.13 5.65
CA THR A 13 22.13 14.02 6.83
C THR A 13 21.24 15.25 6.68
N LYS A 14 20.83 15.58 5.45
CA LYS A 14 19.95 16.70 5.14
C LYS A 14 19.18 16.42 3.86
N ALA A 15 17.91 16.81 3.85
CA ALA A 15 17.06 16.83 2.65
C ALA A 15 16.41 18.21 2.51
N ARG A 16 16.17 18.63 1.28
CA ARG A 16 15.30 19.77 0.96
C ARG A 16 14.04 19.20 0.34
N ILE A 17 12.91 19.43 0.98
CA ILE A 17 11.60 18.88 0.59
C ILE A 17 10.75 20.04 0.07
N LEU A 18 10.06 19.81 -1.05
CA LEU A 18 9.14 20.80 -1.60
C LEU A 18 7.91 20.89 -0.70
N LEU A 19 7.37 22.09 -0.55
CA LEU A 19 6.17 22.37 0.25
C LEU A 19 5.08 22.93 -0.66
N GLU A 20 3.85 22.72 -0.23
CA GLU A 20 2.64 23.33 -0.79
C GLU A 20 1.86 24.04 0.32
N PRO A 21 0.93 24.95 0.00
CA PRO A 21 0.01 25.50 0.99
C PRO A 21 -0.78 24.38 1.66
N ALA A 22 -0.77 24.35 3.00
CA ALA A 22 -1.48 23.32 3.74
C ALA A 22 -2.99 23.61 3.75
N PRO A 23 -3.85 22.66 3.33
CA PRO A 23 -5.29 22.79 3.51
C PRO A 23 -5.64 22.74 5.01
N THR A 24 -6.79 23.31 5.38
CA THR A 24 -7.23 23.27 6.78
C THR A 24 -7.94 21.98 7.13
N MET A 25 -8.72 21.44 6.18
CA MET A 25 -9.65 20.34 6.40
C MET A 25 -9.52 19.27 5.30
N VAL A 26 -9.98 18.07 5.64
CA VAL A 26 -10.03 16.92 4.75
C VAL A 26 -11.38 16.26 4.86
N LYS A 27 -12.05 16.10 3.72
CA LYS A 27 -13.23 15.25 3.61
C LYS A 27 -12.74 13.83 3.31
N TRP A 28 -12.86 12.95 4.30
CA TRP A 28 -12.38 11.57 4.24
C TRP A 28 -13.52 10.60 3.98
N ILE A 29 -13.39 9.80 2.94
CA ILE A 29 -14.49 9.03 2.33
C ILE A 29 -14.09 7.57 2.20
N ARG A 30 -15.02 6.66 2.50
CA ARG A 30 -14.90 5.23 2.25
C ARG A 30 -16.15 4.69 1.57
N VAL A 31 -15.95 3.82 0.58
CA VAL A 31 -17.00 3.09 -0.14
C VAL A 31 -16.56 1.65 -0.43
N LEU A 32 -17.51 0.73 -0.59
CA LEU A 32 -17.23 -0.68 -0.86
C LEU A 32 -17.63 -1.11 -2.27
N TYR A 33 -16.88 -2.07 -2.80
CA TYR A 33 -17.10 -2.77 -4.05
C TYR A 33 -17.11 -4.28 -3.80
N THR A 34 -17.93 -5.02 -4.55
CA THR A 34 -17.90 -6.49 -4.60
C THR A 34 -17.11 -7.03 -5.77
N ASP A 35 -17.07 -6.30 -6.89
CA ASP A 35 -16.39 -6.70 -8.11
C ASP A 35 -15.02 -6.02 -8.20
N PHE A 36 -13.97 -6.84 -8.35
CA PHE A 36 -12.59 -6.36 -8.40
C PHE A 36 -12.34 -5.50 -9.64
N THR A 37 -12.94 -5.86 -10.78
CA THR A 37 -12.77 -5.14 -12.05
C THR A 37 -13.34 -3.74 -11.99
N THR A 38 -14.52 -3.61 -11.38
CA THR A 38 -15.17 -2.32 -11.15
C THR A 38 -14.35 -1.46 -10.19
N PHE A 39 -13.82 -2.05 -9.12
CA PHE A 39 -12.95 -1.38 -8.15
C PHE A 39 -11.65 -0.85 -8.78
N THR A 40 -10.90 -1.69 -9.50
CA THR A 40 -9.64 -1.28 -10.15
C THR A 40 -9.87 -0.26 -11.25
N ARG A 41 -10.92 -0.44 -12.07
CA ARG A 41 -11.29 0.54 -13.11
C ARG A 41 -11.57 1.91 -12.51
N ASP A 42 -12.31 1.97 -11.41
CA ASP A 42 -12.65 3.24 -10.77
C ASP A 42 -11.41 3.87 -10.10
N GLN A 43 -10.54 3.09 -9.46
CA GLN A 43 -9.24 3.59 -8.97
C GLN A 43 -8.38 4.17 -10.10
N GLU A 44 -8.25 3.44 -11.20
CA GLU A 44 -7.47 3.89 -12.37
C GLU A 44 -8.03 5.16 -12.97
N LYS A 45 -9.35 5.29 -13.10
CA LYS A 45 -9.96 6.55 -13.56
C LYS A 45 -9.61 7.73 -12.65
N LEU A 46 -9.66 7.53 -11.33
CA LEU A 46 -9.42 8.60 -10.37
C LEU A 46 -7.98 9.10 -10.37
N ILE A 47 -6.98 8.23 -10.53
CA ILE A 47 -5.56 8.65 -10.53
C ILE A 47 -5.14 9.47 -11.77
N PHE A 48 -5.97 9.50 -12.82
CA PHE A 48 -5.79 10.37 -13.99
C PHE A 48 -6.78 11.55 -14.03
N ALA A 49 -7.80 11.55 -13.18
CA ALA A 49 -8.79 12.60 -13.17
C ALA A 49 -8.20 13.87 -12.56
N GLU A 50 -8.14 14.94 -13.35
CA GLU A 50 -7.70 16.24 -12.86
C GLU A 50 -8.64 16.73 -11.75
N LYS A 51 -8.04 17.15 -10.63
CA LYS A 51 -8.73 17.74 -9.47
C LYS A 51 -9.78 16.85 -8.79
N ALA A 52 -9.77 15.53 -9.01
CA ALA A 52 -10.76 14.64 -8.41
C ALA A 52 -10.60 14.51 -6.89
N PHE A 53 -9.56 13.81 -6.44
CA PHE A 53 -9.25 13.58 -5.03
C PHE A 53 -7.73 13.74 -4.81
N ASP A 54 -7.35 14.24 -3.64
CA ASP A 54 -5.96 14.50 -3.26
C ASP A 54 -5.29 13.26 -2.66
N TYR A 55 -6.09 12.28 -2.25
CA TYR A 55 -5.64 10.97 -1.78
C TYR A 55 -6.55 9.87 -2.32
N ILE A 56 -5.95 8.81 -2.83
CA ILE A 56 -6.64 7.63 -3.36
C ILE A 56 -5.87 6.38 -2.92
N GLU A 57 -6.47 5.59 -2.04
CA GLU A 57 -5.97 4.26 -1.68
C GLU A 57 -7.11 3.24 -1.72
N GLY A 58 -6.79 1.99 -1.44
CA GLY A 58 -7.81 0.97 -1.27
C GLY A 58 -7.33 -0.22 -0.45
N PHE A 59 -8.30 -1.04 -0.05
CA PHE A 59 -8.08 -2.19 0.82
C PHE A 59 -8.81 -3.42 0.29
N VAL A 60 -8.18 -4.58 0.40
CA VAL A 60 -8.88 -5.87 0.29
C VAL A 60 -9.38 -6.26 1.68
N ILE A 61 -10.67 -6.59 1.76
CA ILE A 61 -11.33 -7.01 2.98
C ILE A 61 -11.88 -8.40 2.75
N LYS A 62 -11.27 -9.41 3.36
CA LYS A 62 -11.65 -10.82 3.21
C LYS A 62 -12.03 -11.45 4.54
N ASN A 63 -13.15 -12.18 4.55
CA ASN A 63 -13.67 -12.93 5.70
C ASN A 63 -13.80 -12.06 6.98
N ARG A 64 -14.24 -10.80 6.83
CA ARG A 64 -14.51 -9.89 7.95
C ARG A 64 -16.00 -9.57 8.06
N THR A 65 -16.53 -9.63 9.28
CA THR A 65 -17.91 -9.26 9.63
C THR A 65 -17.94 -7.92 10.37
N GLY A 66 -19.11 -7.28 10.41
CA GLY A 66 -19.31 -6.03 11.18
C GLY A 66 -18.53 -4.82 10.66
N LEU A 67 -18.06 -4.83 9.40
CA LEU A 67 -17.19 -3.81 8.83
C LEU A 67 -17.74 -2.38 8.99
N LEU A 68 -19.00 -2.15 8.58
CA LEU A 68 -19.61 -0.83 8.65
C LEU A 68 -19.86 -0.38 10.09
N ASN A 69 -20.06 -1.31 11.04
CA ASN A 69 -20.19 -0.97 12.46
C ASN A 69 -18.87 -0.43 13.02
N ASN A 70 -17.74 -0.98 12.58
CA ASN A 70 -16.43 -0.44 12.95
C ASN A 70 -16.20 0.95 12.34
N TRP A 71 -16.68 1.20 11.11
CA TRP A 71 -16.57 2.51 10.48
C TRP A 71 -17.42 3.58 11.17
N ARG A 72 -18.60 3.23 11.70
CA ARG A 72 -19.47 4.15 12.47
C ARG A 72 -18.80 4.76 13.70
N LEU A 73 -17.68 4.21 14.17
CA LEU A 73 -16.90 4.80 15.25
C LEU A 73 -16.14 6.08 14.84
N SER A 74 -15.99 6.34 13.54
CA SER A 74 -15.20 7.48 13.04
C SER A 74 -15.76 8.13 11.76
N PHE A 75 -16.77 7.51 11.14
CA PHE A 75 -17.40 7.97 9.90
C PHE A 75 -18.91 7.94 9.99
N ASN A 76 -19.55 8.86 9.29
CA ASN A 76 -21.00 8.95 9.18
C ASN A 76 -21.48 8.32 7.86
N PRO A 77 -22.44 7.38 7.88
CA PRO A 77 -23.06 6.88 6.65
C PRO A 77 -23.94 7.94 6.01
N GLN A 78 -23.89 8.07 4.68
CA GLN A 78 -24.79 8.95 3.92
C GLN A 78 -26.26 8.51 4.04
N ASP A 79 -26.50 7.19 4.05
CA ASP A 79 -27.81 6.59 4.31
C ASP A 79 -27.70 5.57 5.46
N PRO A 80 -27.95 5.98 6.72
CA PRO A 80 -27.84 5.10 7.88
C PRO A 80 -28.78 3.88 7.82
N VAL A 81 -29.95 4.02 7.18
CA VAL A 81 -30.99 2.98 7.11
C VAL A 81 -30.60 1.89 6.11
N GLN A 82 -30.04 2.26 4.95
CA GLN A 82 -29.55 1.27 3.99
C GLN A 82 -28.22 0.68 4.45
N ALA A 83 -27.35 1.49 5.06
CA ALA A 83 -26.08 1.02 5.62
C ALA A 83 -26.27 0.01 6.77
N SER A 84 -27.39 0.02 7.50
CA SER A 84 -27.68 -0.96 8.56
C SER A 84 -28.16 -2.31 8.01
N LYS A 85 -28.71 -2.33 6.80
CA LYS A 85 -29.15 -3.54 6.09
C LYS A 85 -28.01 -4.27 5.38
N PHE A 86 -26.90 -3.59 5.11
CA PHE A 86 -25.75 -4.18 4.44
C PHE A 86 -25.09 -5.28 5.30
N LYS A 87 -24.85 -6.43 4.70
CA LYS A 87 -24.13 -7.55 5.32
C LYS A 87 -22.90 -7.89 4.49
N SER A 88 -21.74 -7.98 5.14
CA SER A 88 -20.51 -8.41 4.47
C SER A 88 -20.49 -9.92 4.22
N ASP A 89 -21.26 -10.73 4.96
CA ASP A 89 -21.40 -12.19 4.81
C ASP A 89 -20.08 -12.96 4.67
N GLY A 90 -18.97 -12.42 5.19
CA GLY A 90 -17.64 -13.01 5.05
C GLY A 90 -17.09 -13.04 3.62
N ARG A 91 -17.74 -12.40 2.64
CA ARG A 91 -17.26 -12.36 1.24
C ARG A 91 -16.01 -11.48 1.11
N THR A 92 -15.29 -11.59 -0.01
CA THR A 92 -14.25 -10.61 -0.36
C THR A 92 -14.92 -9.32 -0.81
N LEU A 93 -14.53 -8.20 -0.20
CA LEU A 93 -14.94 -6.84 -0.54
C LEU A 93 -13.69 -5.99 -0.79
N PHE A 94 -13.85 -4.93 -1.57
CA PHE A 94 -12.79 -3.96 -1.84
C PHE A 94 -13.25 -2.60 -1.35
N CYS A 95 -12.45 -1.95 -0.51
CA CYS A 95 -12.72 -0.60 -0.04
C CYS A 95 -11.92 0.38 -0.88
N LEU A 96 -12.59 1.37 -1.45
CA LEU A 96 -11.96 2.55 -2.00
C LEU A 96 -11.96 3.63 -0.92
N GLU A 97 -10.79 4.18 -0.61
CA GLU A 97 -10.63 5.24 0.37
C GLU A 97 -10.10 6.49 -0.33
N LEU A 98 -10.80 7.60 -0.13
CA LEU A 98 -10.57 8.85 -0.83
C LEU A 98 -10.45 9.99 0.17
N ALA A 99 -9.69 11.02 -0.17
CA ALA A 99 -9.70 12.27 0.56
C ALA A 99 -9.69 13.47 -0.39
N LYS A 100 -10.47 14.49 -0.04
CA LYS A 100 -10.47 15.79 -0.72
C LYS A 100 -10.05 16.85 0.29
N TYR A 101 -9.01 17.59 -0.04
CA TYR A 101 -8.43 18.65 0.76
C TYR A 101 -9.15 19.96 0.49
N PHE A 102 -9.44 20.72 1.53
CA PHE A 102 -10.15 21.99 1.37
C PHE A 102 -9.86 22.99 2.49
N SER A 103 -10.06 24.28 2.16
CA SER A 103 -10.18 25.36 3.13
C SER A 103 -11.63 25.52 3.54
N LEU A 104 -11.90 25.95 4.78
CA LEU A 104 -13.27 26.11 5.29
C LEU A 104 -14.14 27.03 4.42
N GLU A 105 -13.54 28.01 3.75
CA GLU A 105 -14.21 28.92 2.83
C GLU A 105 -14.76 28.24 1.56
N ASP A 106 -14.14 27.13 1.12
CA ASP A 106 -14.49 26.40 -0.11
C ASP A 106 -15.45 25.21 0.15
N THR A 107 -16.01 25.11 1.36
CA THR A 107 -16.77 23.91 1.79
C THR A 107 -17.92 23.58 0.84
N PHE A 108 -18.62 24.59 0.34
CA PHE A 108 -19.78 24.39 -0.54
C PHE A 108 -19.37 23.90 -1.93
N GLU A 109 -18.36 24.51 -2.57
CA GLU A 109 -17.85 24.05 -3.86
C GLU A 109 -17.30 22.63 -3.76
N VAL A 110 -16.53 22.34 -2.71
CA VAL A 110 -15.91 21.03 -2.50
C VAL A 110 -16.96 19.93 -2.30
N ASN A 111 -18.07 20.23 -1.61
CA ASN A 111 -19.19 19.29 -1.51
C ASN A 111 -19.75 18.91 -2.88
N GLN A 112 -19.99 19.90 -3.75
CA GLN A 112 -20.49 19.65 -5.10
C GLN A 112 -19.49 18.87 -5.96
N GLU A 113 -18.21 19.22 -5.89
CA GLU A 113 -17.15 18.50 -6.62
C GLU A 113 -17.09 17.03 -6.19
N VAL A 114 -17.10 16.78 -4.88
CA VAL A 114 -17.06 15.41 -4.34
C VAL A 114 -18.29 14.62 -4.76
N GLU A 115 -19.49 15.18 -4.65
CA GLU A 115 -20.72 14.52 -5.10
C GLU A 115 -20.67 14.19 -6.60
N LYS A 116 -20.21 15.14 -7.42
CA LYS A 116 -20.03 14.93 -8.86
C LYS A 116 -19.06 13.79 -9.14
N HIS A 117 -17.87 13.79 -8.51
CA HIS A 117 -16.89 12.72 -8.72
C HIS A 117 -17.40 11.36 -8.25
N LEU A 118 -18.04 11.30 -7.08
CA LEU A 118 -18.64 10.08 -6.55
C LEU A 118 -19.77 9.55 -7.46
N SER A 119 -20.55 10.42 -8.10
CA SER A 119 -21.64 10.01 -9.01
C SER A 119 -21.16 9.23 -10.25
N HIS A 120 -19.88 9.35 -10.60
CA HIS A 120 -19.26 8.63 -11.71
C HIS A 120 -18.64 7.28 -11.30
N LEU A 121 -18.68 6.95 -10.01
CA LEU A 121 -18.16 5.71 -9.45
C LEU A 121 -19.27 4.67 -9.28
N ASN A 122 -18.88 3.40 -9.21
CA ASN A 122 -19.77 2.24 -9.25
C ASN A 122 -19.74 1.44 -7.94
N TYR A 123 -19.51 2.13 -6.82
CA TYR A 123 -19.52 1.52 -5.50
C TYR A 123 -20.94 1.15 -5.04
N ILE A 124 -21.04 0.34 -3.99
CA ILE A 124 -22.31 -0.01 -3.36
C ILE A 124 -22.83 1.23 -2.61
N SER A 125 -23.88 1.86 -3.12
CA SER A 125 -24.36 3.17 -2.64
C SER A 125 -24.62 3.23 -1.12
N SER A 126 -25.14 2.16 -0.52
CA SER A 126 -25.40 2.06 0.93
C SER A 126 -24.15 2.01 1.80
N THR A 127 -22.96 1.96 1.21
CA THR A 127 -21.66 1.85 1.89
C THR A 127 -20.84 3.14 1.81
N LEU A 128 -21.42 4.24 1.35
CA LEU A 128 -20.81 5.56 1.41
C LEU A 128 -20.77 6.08 2.84
N PHE A 129 -19.54 6.22 3.35
CA PHE A 129 -19.23 6.74 4.66
C PHE A 129 -18.28 7.92 4.53
N GLN A 130 -18.57 9.01 5.22
CA GLN A 130 -17.80 10.26 5.13
C GLN A 130 -17.59 10.86 6.51
N THR A 131 -16.47 11.56 6.69
CA THR A 131 -16.18 12.38 7.85
C THR A 131 -15.34 13.58 7.44
N GLU A 132 -15.31 14.61 8.27
CA GLU A 132 -14.45 15.77 8.09
C GLU A 132 -13.51 15.87 9.28
N VAL A 133 -12.22 16.00 8.99
CA VAL A 133 -11.15 16.07 9.98
C VAL A 133 -10.16 17.16 9.58
N THR A 134 -9.29 17.59 10.49
CA THR A 134 -8.21 18.51 10.12
C THR A 134 -7.20 17.79 9.21
N TYR A 135 -6.44 18.56 8.43
CA TYR A 135 -5.39 18.00 7.57
C TYR A 135 -4.36 17.19 8.36
N VAL A 136 -3.96 17.66 9.54
CA VAL A 136 -3.01 16.95 10.40
C VAL A 136 -3.60 15.66 10.95
N ASP A 137 -4.85 15.66 11.42
CA ASP A 137 -5.49 14.45 11.94
C ASP A 137 -5.65 13.38 10.85
N PHE A 138 -5.93 13.80 9.61
CA PHE A 138 -5.94 12.87 8.48
C PHE A 138 -4.55 12.26 8.25
N LEU A 139 -3.50 13.08 8.15
CA LEU A 139 -2.14 12.59 7.91
C LEU A 139 -1.63 11.67 9.03
N ASP A 140 -1.98 11.96 10.28
CA ASP A 140 -1.54 11.20 11.47
C ASP A 140 -2.51 10.07 11.88
N ARG A 141 -3.52 9.76 11.06
CA ARG A 141 -4.58 8.77 11.37
C ARG A 141 -4.07 7.39 11.78
N VAL A 142 -2.88 6.99 11.34
CA VAL A 142 -2.27 5.69 11.69
C VAL A 142 -1.72 5.69 13.12
N HIS A 143 -1.31 6.84 13.66
CA HIS A 143 -0.84 6.96 15.04
C HIS A 143 -1.93 6.58 16.06
N ILE A 144 -3.19 6.91 15.78
CA ILE A 144 -4.33 6.46 16.59
C ILE A 144 -4.37 4.92 16.69
N SER A 145 -4.08 4.23 15.57
CA SER A 145 -4.02 2.76 15.54
C SER A 145 -2.79 2.23 16.27
N GLU A 146 -1.64 2.88 16.14
CA GLU A 146 -0.42 2.56 16.91
C GLU A 146 -0.70 2.59 18.41
N VAL A 147 -1.21 3.71 18.94
CA VAL A 147 -1.48 3.88 20.38
C VAL A 147 -2.42 2.77 20.89
N LYS A 148 -3.47 2.45 20.13
CA LYS A 148 -4.42 1.38 20.45
C LYS A 148 -3.82 -0.02 20.40
N LEU A 149 -2.87 -0.29 19.49
CA LEU A 149 -2.18 -1.58 19.41
C LEU A 149 -1.15 -1.70 20.54
N ARG A 150 -0.41 -0.64 20.85
CA ARG A 150 0.52 -0.58 21.99
C ARG A 150 -0.20 -0.84 23.30
N SER A 151 -1.37 -0.24 23.53
CA SER A 151 -2.16 -0.46 24.75
C SER A 151 -2.65 -1.90 24.91
N LYS A 152 -2.55 -2.73 23.86
CA LYS A 152 -2.92 -4.15 23.85
C LYS A 152 -1.71 -5.08 23.77
N GLY A 153 -0.49 -4.55 23.75
CA GLY A 153 0.72 -5.35 23.50
C GLY A 153 0.79 -5.95 22.08
N LEU A 154 0.05 -5.38 21.13
CA LEU A 154 -0.04 -5.86 19.75
C LEU A 154 0.79 -5.02 18.77
N TRP A 155 1.61 -4.09 19.28
CA TRP A 155 2.51 -3.29 18.45
C TRP A 155 3.92 -3.90 18.39
N ASP A 156 4.53 -4.24 19.52
CA ASP A 156 5.89 -4.80 19.54
C ASP A 156 5.85 -6.33 19.33
N VAL A 157 5.26 -6.76 18.21
CA VAL A 157 5.09 -8.15 17.77
C VAL A 157 5.77 -8.37 16.40
N PRO A 158 5.98 -9.61 15.93
CA PRO A 158 6.54 -9.84 14.61
C PRO A 158 5.61 -9.33 13.49
N HIS A 159 6.19 -8.62 12.52
CA HIS A 159 5.49 -8.07 11.35
C HIS A 159 6.05 -8.65 10.05
N PRO A 160 5.63 -9.86 9.65
CA PRO A 160 6.06 -10.49 8.40
C PRO A 160 5.37 -9.83 7.19
N TRP A 161 5.62 -8.55 6.96
CA TRP A 161 5.00 -7.78 5.88
C TRP A 161 5.54 -8.19 4.51
N LEU A 162 4.67 -8.14 3.51
CA LEU A 162 5.03 -8.33 2.10
C LEU A 162 4.49 -7.15 1.30
N ASN A 163 5.36 -6.37 0.67
CA ASN A 163 4.98 -5.20 -0.12
C ASN A 163 5.45 -5.39 -1.56
N LEU A 164 4.54 -5.27 -2.51
CA LEU A 164 4.76 -5.61 -3.90
C LEU A 164 4.28 -4.49 -4.83
N PHE A 165 5.03 -4.26 -5.90
CA PHE A 165 4.57 -3.55 -7.08
C PHE A 165 4.15 -4.56 -8.15
N ILE A 166 2.88 -4.52 -8.51
CA ILE A 166 2.26 -5.42 -9.50
C ILE A 166 1.96 -4.61 -10.78
N PRO A 167 2.42 -5.02 -11.96
CA PRO A 167 2.02 -4.34 -13.20
C PRO A 167 0.50 -4.36 -13.40
N LYS A 168 -0.09 -3.29 -13.95
CA LYS A 168 -1.53 -3.20 -14.20
C LYS A 168 -2.04 -4.39 -15.02
N SER A 169 -1.31 -4.79 -16.07
CA SER A 169 -1.72 -5.91 -16.94
C SER A 169 -1.85 -7.25 -16.19
N LYS A 170 -1.23 -7.37 -15.01
CA LYS A 170 -1.18 -8.60 -14.21
C LYS A 170 -2.02 -8.55 -12.93
N ILE A 171 -2.64 -7.41 -12.61
CA ILE A 171 -3.35 -7.23 -11.33
C ILE A 171 -4.56 -8.16 -11.18
N HIS A 172 -5.26 -8.47 -12.27
CA HIS A 172 -6.40 -9.38 -12.27
C HIS A 172 -5.97 -10.83 -12.02
N ASN A 173 -4.94 -11.31 -12.72
CA ASN A 173 -4.36 -12.63 -12.49
C ASN A 173 -3.85 -12.77 -11.05
N PHE A 174 -3.19 -11.73 -10.55
CA PHE A 174 -2.75 -11.65 -9.16
C PHE A 174 -3.94 -11.78 -8.20
N ALA A 175 -4.99 -10.97 -8.37
CA ALA A 175 -6.14 -10.95 -7.49
C ALA A 175 -6.91 -12.28 -7.49
N GLU A 176 -7.11 -12.88 -8.66
CA GLU A 176 -7.79 -14.17 -8.82
C GLU A 176 -7.14 -15.26 -7.96
N VAL A 177 -5.82 -15.41 -8.06
CA VAL A 177 -5.11 -16.47 -7.32
C VAL A 177 -4.83 -16.07 -5.88
N VAL A 178 -4.38 -14.85 -5.63
CA VAL A 178 -3.95 -14.44 -4.29
C VAL A 178 -5.15 -14.20 -3.39
N PHE A 179 -6.15 -13.42 -3.81
CA PHE A 179 -7.33 -13.13 -2.98
C PHE A 179 -8.42 -14.20 -3.12
N GLY A 180 -8.45 -14.93 -4.25
CA GLY A 180 -9.38 -16.05 -4.44
C GLY A 180 -8.93 -17.33 -3.73
N ASN A 181 -7.63 -17.61 -3.66
CA ASN A 181 -7.12 -18.88 -3.14
C ASN A 181 -6.11 -18.73 -1.99
N ILE A 182 -5.00 -18.02 -2.16
CA ILE A 182 -3.88 -18.08 -1.21
C ILE A 182 -4.23 -17.44 0.14
N VAL A 183 -4.75 -16.20 0.11
CA VAL A 183 -5.13 -15.45 1.29
C VAL A 183 -6.52 -15.90 1.75
N LYS A 184 -6.63 -16.45 2.95
CA LYS A 184 -7.90 -16.95 3.50
C LYS A 184 -8.69 -15.90 4.27
N GLY A 185 -8.03 -14.90 4.84
CA GLY A 185 -8.67 -13.83 5.58
C GLY A 185 -7.73 -12.64 5.78
N THR A 186 -8.29 -11.53 6.27
CA THR A 186 -7.56 -10.28 6.53
C THR A 186 -7.68 -9.86 8.00
N SER A 187 -7.91 -10.81 8.91
CA SER A 187 -8.04 -10.54 10.35
C SER A 187 -6.75 -9.97 10.94
N ASN A 188 -5.60 -10.44 10.48
CA ASN A 188 -4.30 -10.19 11.13
C ASN A 188 -3.64 -8.87 10.69
N GLY A 189 -4.28 -8.11 9.80
CA GLY A 189 -3.75 -6.84 9.32
C GLY A 189 -4.42 -6.40 8.02
N PRO A 190 -4.30 -5.11 7.64
CA PRO A 190 -4.85 -4.62 6.39
C PRO A 190 -4.06 -5.17 5.19
N VAL A 191 -4.77 -5.30 4.06
CA VAL A 191 -4.16 -5.55 2.75
C VAL A 191 -4.42 -4.32 1.89
N LEU A 192 -3.40 -3.50 1.66
CA LEU A 192 -3.51 -2.32 0.81
C LEU A 192 -3.47 -2.73 -0.66
N ILE A 193 -4.24 -2.05 -1.49
CA ILE A 193 -4.21 -2.18 -2.94
C ILE A 193 -4.64 -0.87 -3.62
N TYR A 194 -3.73 -0.28 -4.38
CA TYR A 194 -4.03 0.92 -5.17
C TYR A 194 -3.03 1.14 -6.32
N PRO A 195 -3.49 1.71 -7.45
CA PRO A 195 -2.64 2.01 -8.58
C PRO A 195 -1.86 3.32 -8.36
N VAL A 196 -0.71 3.43 -9.01
CA VAL A 196 0.08 4.66 -9.12
C VAL A 196 0.51 4.89 -10.57
N ASN A 197 0.74 6.14 -10.92
CA ASN A 197 1.20 6.55 -12.24
C ASN A 197 2.73 6.61 -12.29
N LYS A 198 3.35 5.78 -13.14
CA LYS A 198 4.80 5.68 -13.30
C LYS A 198 5.46 6.97 -13.78
N SER A 199 4.73 7.85 -14.49
CA SER A 199 5.26 9.14 -14.94
C SER A 199 5.73 10.05 -13.79
N LYS A 200 5.24 9.82 -12.57
CA LYS A 200 5.65 10.54 -11.36
C LYS A 200 6.94 9.99 -10.71
N TRP A 201 7.50 8.91 -11.25
CA TRP A 201 8.69 8.24 -10.70
C TRP A 201 9.93 8.54 -11.54
N ASP A 202 10.93 9.20 -10.95
CA ASP A 202 12.16 9.54 -11.67
C ASP A 202 13.01 8.30 -11.97
N LYS A 203 13.14 7.99 -13.26
CA LYS A 203 13.92 6.85 -13.77
C LYS A 203 15.39 6.84 -13.34
N ARG A 204 15.97 8.01 -12.99
CA ARG A 204 17.38 8.17 -12.57
C ARG A 204 17.63 7.69 -11.14
N THR A 205 16.58 7.53 -10.34
CA THR A 205 16.65 7.01 -8.97
C THR A 205 16.99 5.52 -8.96
N SER A 206 17.33 5.00 -7.78
CA SER A 206 17.59 3.57 -7.57
C SER A 206 16.32 2.76 -7.25
N VAL A 207 15.15 3.40 -7.23
CA VAL A 207 13.87 2.68 -7.08
C VAL A 207 13.66 1.74 -8.26
N VAL A 208 13.21 0.53 -7.98
CA VAL A 208 12.86 -0.48 -8.96
C VAL A 208 11.35 -0.61 -9.03
N THR A 209 10.79 -0.43 -10.23
CA THR A 209 9.34 -0.52 -10.50
C THR A 209 9.09 -1.49 -11.67
N PRO A 210 7.87 -2.01 -11.81
CA PRO A 210 7.42 -2.66 -13.04
C PRO A 210 7.56 -1.77 -14.29
N ASP A 211 7.55 -2.39 -15.46
CA ASP A 211 7.66 -1.69 -16.75
C ASP A 211 6.32 -1.37 -17.41
N GLU A 212 5.42 -0.72 -16.66
CA GLU A 212 4.11 -0.27 -17.15
C GLU A 212 3.80 1.14 -16.64
N ASP A 213 3.01 1.91 -17.39
CA ASP A 213 2.60 3.27 -17.02
C ASP A 213 1.79 3.33 -15.72
N ILE A 214 1.07 2.23 -15.43
CA ILE A 214 0.33 2.04 -14.19
C ILE A 214 0.82 0.74 -13.57
N PHE A 215 1.09 0.79 -12.27
CA PHE A 215 1.30 -0.40 -11.46
C PHE A 215 0.65 -0.21 -10.10
N TYR A 216 0.36 -1.30 -9.42
CA TYR A 216 -0.32 -1.31 -8.13
C TYR A 216 0.68 -1.54 -7.02
N LEU A 217 0.58 -0.76 -5.93
CA LEU A 217 1.09 -1.22 -4.64
C LEU A 217 0.10 -2.25 -4.09
N VAL A 218 0.61 -3.41 -3.68
CA VAL A 218 -0.12 -4.39 -2.88
C VAL A 218 0.69 -4.68 -1.63
N ALA A 219 0.15 -4.36 -0.46
CA ALA A 219 0.86 -4.50 0.81
C ALA A 219 0.09 -5.35 1.80
N PHE A 220 0.66 -6.49 2.21
CA PHE A 220 0.14 -7.37 3.24
C PHE A 220 0.75 -6.97 4.59
N LEU A 221 0.01 -6.18 5.38
CA LEU A 221 0.52 -5.59 6.62
C LEU A 221 0.11 -6.40 7.86
N ALA A 222 0.39 -7.71 7.82
CA ALA A 222 0.01 -8.63 8.88
C ALA A 222 0.88 -8.47 10.15
N SER A 223 0.25 -8.62 11.30
CA SER A 223 0.89 -8.78 12.61
C SER A 223 0.73 -10.23 13.05
N ALA A 224 1.83 -10.89 13.41
CA ALA A 224 1.80 -12.25 13.91
C ALA A 224 1.54 -12.25 15.42
N VAL A 225 0.58 -13.08 15.86
CA VAL A 225 0.33 -13.29 17.29
C VAL A 225 1.47 -14.13 17.87
N PRO A 226 2.23 -13.64 18.86
CA PRO A 226 3.28 -14.42 19.51
C PRO A 226 2.73 -15.75 20.01
N SER A 227 3.47 -16.84 19.77
CA SER A 227 3.12 -18.21 20.22
C SER A 227 1.88 -18.84 19.59
N SER A 228 1.24 -18.22 18.58
CA SER A 228 0.19 -18.89 17.82
C SER A 228 0.77 -19.86 16.79
N ASN A 229 0.19 -21.07 16.74
CA ASN A 229 0.42 -22.06 15.67
C ASN A 229 -0.73 -22.06 14.63
N GLY A 230 -1.66 -21.11 14.73
CA GLY A 230 -2.82 -20.97 13.85
C GLY A 230 -2.58 -20.04 12.65
N PRO A 231 -3.66 -19.62 11.96
CA PRO A 231 -3.59 -18.72 10.80
C PRO A 231 -3.02 -17.31 11.10
N ASP A 232 -2.88 -16.96 12.37
CA ASP A 232 -2.30 -15.73 12.91
C ASP A 232 -0.87 -15.90 13.45
N GLY A 233 -0.32 -17.11 13.37
CA GLY A 233 1.07 -17.41 13.71
C GLY A 233 2.08 -16.95 12.65
N LEU A 234 3.31 -16.68 13.08
CA LEU A 234 4.39 -16.20 12.22
C LEU A 234 4.69 -17.16 11.05
N GLU A 235 4.81 -18.45 11.33
CA GLU A 235 5.14 -19.46 10.33
C GLU A 235 4.05 -19.57 9.25
N TYR A 236 2.77 -19.51 9.66
CA TYR A 236 1.65 -19.52 8.72
C TYR A 236 1.71 -18.32 7.76
N ILE A 237 1.95 -17.12 8.30
CA ILE A 237 2.00 -15.90 7.49
C ILE A 237 3.23 -15.91 6.56
N LEU A 238 4.38 -16.36 7.04
CA LEU A 238 5.58 -16.51 6.20
C LEU A 238 5.36 -17.52 5.06
N ASN A 239 4.70 -18.65 5.33
CA ASN A 239 4.35 -19.62 4.30
C ASN A 239 3.34 -19.02 3.29
N GLN A 240 2.35 -18.25 3.76
CA GLN A 240 1.46 -17.51 2.87
C GLN A 240 2.24 -16.55 1.95
N ASN A 241 3.16 -15.75 2.50
CA ASN A 241 3.99 -14.82 1.72
C ASN A 241 4.86 -15.56 0.69
N LYS A 242 5.47 -16.68 1.08
CA LYS A 242 6.24 -17.55 0.18
C LYS A 242 5.39 -18.03 -0.99
N ARG A 243 4.18 -18.55 -0.73
CA ARG A 243 3.26 -19.01 -1.78
C ARG A 243 2.83 -17.90 -2.73
N ILE A 244 2.67 -16.66 -2.24
CA ILE A 244 2.39 -15.49 -3.08
C ILE A 244 3.57 -15.21 -4.02
N LEU A 245 4.79 -15.18 -3.49
CA LEU A 245 6.01 -14.93 -4.27
C LEU A 245 6.26 -16.03 -5.32
N GLU A 246 6.15 -17.30 -4.93
CA GLU A 246 6.27 -18.46 -5.84
C GLU A 246 5.25 -18.42 -6.97
N TYR A 247 4.01 -18.00 -6.68
CA TYR A 247 3.01 -17.81 -7.72
C TYR A 247 3.40 -16.66 -8.66
N CYS A 248 3.85 -15.52 -8.13
CA CYS A 248 4.26 -14.37 -8.93
C CYS A 248 5.41 -14.73 -9.89
N GLU A 249 6.37 -15.54 -9.43
CA GLU A 249 7.48 -16.04 -10.22
C GLU A 249 7.02 -17.04 -11.29
N ARG A 250 6.30 -18.10 -10.89
CA ARG A 250 5.84 -19.17 -11.81
C ARG A 250 4.90 -18.64 -12.90
N ALA A 251 4.05 -17.67 -12.57
CA ALA A 251 3.14 -17.05 -13.53
C ALA A 251 3.77 -15.88 -14.30
N HIS A 252 5.06 -15.60 -14.08
CA HIS A 252 5.82 -14.53 -14.73
C HIS A 252 5.10 -13.17 -14.65
N LEU A 253 4.62 -12.80 -13.46
CA LEU A 253 3.83 -11.59 -13.27
C LEU A 253 4.66 -10.29 -13.30
N GLY A 254 5.99 -10.37 -13.41
CA GLY A 254 6.85 -9.17 -13.49
C GLY A 254 6.85 -8.31 -12.22
N VAL A 255 6.50 -8.92 -11.07
CA VAL A 255 6.38 -8.24 -9.78
C VAL A 255 7.73 -7.77 -9.26
N LYS A 256 7.76 -6.60 -8.61
CA LYS A 256 8.92 -6.09 -7.88
C LYS A 256 8.57 -5.92 -6.41
N GLN A 257 9.39 -6.43 -5.50
CA GLN A 257 9.18 -6.16 -4.07
C GLN A 257 9.48 -4.67 -3.76
N TYR A 258 8.62 -4.04 -2.98
CA TYR A 258 8.90 -2.79 -2.28
C TYR A 258 9.37 -3.14 -0.86
N LEU A 259 10.35 -2.41 -0.33
CA LEU A 259 11.10 -2.84 0.86
C LEU A 259 11.64 -4.29 0.70
N PRO A 260 12.39 -4.57 -0.39
CA PRO A 260 12.90 -5.90 -0.70
C PRO A 260 13.85 -6.43 0.37
N HIS A 261 13.84 -7.75 0.58
CA HIS A 261 14.63 -8.44 1.60
C HIS A 261 15.23 -9.76 1.06
N TYR A 262 15.80 -9.70 -0.15
CA TYR A 262 16.49 -10.85 -0.74
C TYR A 262 17.76 -11.18 0.03
N THR A 263 18.16 -12.45 -0.01
CA THR A 263 19.29 -12.96 0.81
C THR A 263 20.54 -13.25 0.00
N THR A 264 20.43 -13.27 -1.33
CA THR A 264 21.54 -13.52 -2.26
C THR A 264 21.74 -12.38 -3.25
N GLN A 265 22.96 -12.22 -3.74
CA GLN A 265 23.26 -11.17 -4.72
C GLN A 265 22.59 -11.45 -6.07
N GLU A 266 22.43 -12.72 -6.44
CA GLU A 266 21.76 -13.16 -7.65
C GLU A 266 20.27 -12.76 -7.67
N GLU A 267 19.59 -12.90 -6.52
CA GLU A 267 18.22 -12.39 -6.36
C GLU A 267 18.17 -10.86 -6.48
N TRP A 268 19.13 -10.15 -5.90
CA TRP A 268 19.24 -8.70 -6.04
C TRP A 268 19.53 -8.26 -7.49
N GLN A 269 20.39 -8.97 -8.21
CA GLN A 269 20.64 -8.77 -9.63
C GLN A 269 19.35 -8.92 -10.43
N THR A 270 18.59 -9.98 -10.16
CA THR A 270 17.28 -10.24 -10.79
C THR A 270 16.25 -9.14 -10.44
N HIS A 271 16.25 -8.68 -9.18
CA HIS A 271 15.40 -7.58 -8.74
C HIS A 271 15.69 -6.29 -9.52
N TYR A 272 16.94 -5.84 -9.53
CA TYR A 272 17.35 -4.62 -10.23
C TYR A 272 17.25 -4.75 -11.76
N GLY A 273 17.45 -5.95 -12.31
CA GLY A 273 17.41 -6.22 -13.74
C GLY A 273 18.34 -5.25 -14.50
N PRO A 274 17.84 -4.53 -15.53
CA PRO A 274 18.65 -3.57 -16.29
C PRO A 274 19.29 -2.44 -15.45
N LYS A 275 18.79 -2.17 -14.23
CA LYS A 275 19.37 -1.17 -13.32
C LYS A 275 20.56 -1.70 -12.52
N TRP A 276 20.89 -2.99 -12.59
CA TRP A 276 21.94 -3.58 -11.76
C TRP A 276 23.32 -2.95 -11.99
N GLU A 277 23.74 -2.82 -13.26
CA GLU A 277 25.08 -2.30 -13.58
C GLU A 277 25.28 -0.87 -13.08
N ILE A 278 24.28 0.00 -13.26
CA ILE A 278 24.36 1.37 -12.74
C ILE A 278 24.30 1.41 -11.22
N PHE A 279 23.60 0.48 -10.56
CA PHE A 279 23.59 0.36 -9.11
C PHE A 279 24.95 -0.08 -8.57
N LYS A 280 25.57 -1.07 -9.19
CA LYS A 280 26.91 -1.57 -8.87
C LYS A 280 27.99 -0.51 -9.11
N GLN A 281 27.92 0.22 -10.22
CA GLN A 281 28.82 1.35 -10.49
C GLN A 281 28.70 2.45 -9.43
N ARG A 282 27.48 2.78 -8.99
CA ARG A 282 27.29 3.72 -7.89
C ARG A 282 27.90 3.18 -6.59
N LYS A 283 27.72 1.89 -6.30
CA LYS A 283 28.32 1.26 -5.11
C LYS A 283 29.83 1.41 -5.11
N SER A 284 30.51 1.10 -6.22
CA SER A 284 31.98 1.20 -6.30
C SER A 284 32.50 2.64 -6.15
N ILE A 285 31.73 3.64 -6.59
CA ILE A 285 32.12 5.05 -6.45
C ILE A 285 31.93 5.55 -5.01
N TYR A 286 30.80 5.22 -4.37
CA TYR A 286 30.39 5.88 -3.12
C TYR A 286 30.63 5.04 -1.86
N ASP A 287 30.74 3.71 -1.97
CA ASP A 287 31.05 2.80 -0.86
C ASP A 287 31.83 1.56 -1.37
N PRO A 288 33.08 1.75 -1.83
CA PRO A 288 33.87 0.69 -2.47
C PRO A 288 34.17 -0.51 -1.56
N LEU A 289 34.14 -0.32 -0.24
CA LEU A 289 34.42 -1.37 0.74
C LEU A 289 33.15 -2.06 1.27
N ALA A 290 31.97 -1.67 0.77
CA ALA A 290 30.68 -2.17 1.22
C ALA A 290 30.50 -2.09 2.74
N ILE A 291 30.81 -0.93 3.32
CA ILE A 291 30.65 -0.65 4.75
C ILE A 291 29.19 -0.36 5.10
N LEU A 292 28.47 0.32 4.21
CA LEU A 292 27.17 0.90 4.50
C LEU A 292 26.02 -0.09 4.26
N ALA A 293 25.05 -0.04 5.17
CA ALA A 293 23.79 -0.80 5.11
C ALA A 293 23.97 -2.32 4.83
N PRO A 294 24.80 -3.03 5.62
CA PRO A 294 25.06 -4.47 5.42
C PRO A 294 23.80 -5.33 5.60
N GLY A 295 22.83 -4.88 6.41
CA GLY A 295 21.56 -5.58 6.62
C GLY A 295 20.69 -5.74 5.38
N GLN A 296 21.00 -5.06 4.27
CA GLN A 296 20.33 -5.28 2.98
C GLN A 296 20.80 -6.57 2.27
N GLY A 297 21.99 -7.10 2.59
CA GLY A 297 22.49 -8.32 1.96
C GLY A 297 22.84 -8.21 0.46
N ILE A 298 23.01 -7.00 -0.08
CA ILE A 298 23.29 -6.79 -1.52
C ILE A 298 24.78 -7.01 -1.86
N PHE A 299 25.66 -6.45 -1.04
CA PHE A 299 27.11 -6.49 -1.21
C PHE A 299 27.78 -6.89 0.10
N SER A 300 28.69 -7.87 0.03
CA SER A 300 29.48 -8.29 1.18
C SER A 300 30.66 -7.34 1.39
N LYS A 301 30.99 -7.07 2.67
CA LYS A 301 32.15 -6.26 3.04
C LYS A 301 33.41 -6.85 2.42
N SER A 302 34.20 -6.00 1.76
CA SER A 302 35.51 -6.43 1.25
C SER A 302 36.44 -6.72 2.43
N ILE A 303 36.94 -7.95 2.52
CA ILE A 303 38.01 -8.34 3.44
C ILE A 303 39.31 -8.20 2.67
N THR A 304 39.75 -6.98 2.40
CA THR A 304 41.12 -6.78 1.91
C THR A 304 42.05 -6.93 3.12
N PHE A 305 42.58 -8.14 3.31
CA PHE A 305 43.86 -8.33 3.99
C PHE A 305 44.92 -7.75 3.06
N SER A 306 45.37 -6.53 3.35
CA SER A 306 46.68 -6.04 2.91
C SER A 306 47.75 -6.62 3.82
#